data_AF-A0A933NWY5-F1
#
_entry.id   AF-A0A933NWY5-F1
#
_cell.length_a   1.000
_cell.length_b   1.000
_cell.length_c   1.000
_cell.angle_alpha   90.00
_cell.angle_beta   90.00
_cell.angle_gamma   90.00
#
_symmetry.space_group_name_H-M   'P 1'
#
loop_
_entity.id
_entity.type
_entity.pdbx_description
1 polymer ?
#
loop_
_entity_poly.entity_id
_entity_poly.type
_entity_poly.pdbx_seq_one_letter_code
_entity_poly.pdbx_strand_id
1 'polypeptide(L)'
;MSKAARLFSLVNLLRGRRSAVTASDLAASLGVTERTIYRDIAGLAAAGIAVDGERGVGFRLPRSSHLPPLMFEPDEAEAIAVGLRLVRALTDPQLAEAAAAAERRMRAVLPEAAKRRLETLPYRVPVLEKTRALRERHALLRGAAAAKLKIRLDYTDGAGAASERTIWPLALIGMGEHWIVLAWCEVRSAYRNFRIDRMHRVELLPDQFQTTDTISIGHYFATVLGIDDADR
;
A
#
# COMPACT_ATOMS: atom_id res chain seq x y z
N MET A 1 -7.97 -20.92 -28.71
CA MET A 1 -7.96 -20.58 -27.27
C MET A 1 -9.15 -21.25 -26.57
N SER A 2 -8.96 -21.91 -25.42
CA SER A 2 -10.07 -22.50 -24.66
C SER A 2 -10.95 -21.41 -24.03
N LYS A 3 -12.23 -21.72 -23.72
CA LYS A 3 -13.13 -20.75 -23.08
C LYS A 3 -12.58 -20.28 -21.72
N ALA A 4 -12.04 -21.20 -20.91
CA ALA A 4 -11.47 -20.86 -19.61
C ALA A 4 -10.26 -19.91 -19.73
N ALA A 5 -9.34 -20.21 -20.65
CA ALA A 5 -8.19 -19.33 -20.91
C ALA A 5 -8.64 -17.94 -21.38
N ARG A 6 -9.66 -17.88 -22.24
CA ARG A 6 -10.18 -16.60 -22.74
C ARG A 6 -10.86 -15.75 -21.66
N LEU A 7 -11.69 -16.37 -20.80
CA LEU A 7 -12.31 -15.68 -19.68
C LEU A 7 -11.27 -15.14 -18.70
N PHE A 8 -10.21 -15.91 -18.44
CA PHE A 8 -9.07 -15.47 -17.64
C PHE A 8 -8.37 -14.26 -18.25
N SER A 9 -8.02 -14.32 -19.54
CA SER A 9 -7.42 -13.19 -20.27
C SER A 9 -8.34 -11.95 -20.29
N LEU A 10 -9.65 -12.14 -20.47
CA LEU A 10 -10.64 -11.05 -20.43
C LEU A 10 -10.65 -10.33 -19.07
N VAL A 11 -10.67 -11.08 -17.96
CA VAL A 11 -10.59 -10.51 -16.62
C VAL A 11 -9.29 -9.74 -16.41
N ASN A 12 -8.16 -10.25 -16.89
CA ASN A 12 -6.86 -9.58 -16.75
C ASN A 12 -6.79 -8.29 -17.57
N LEU A 13 -7.38 -8.23 -18.77
CA LEU A 13 -7.44 -7.01 -19.57
C LEU A 13 -8.24 -5.89 -18.89
N LEU A 14 -9.25 -6.25 -18.09
CA LEU A 14 -10.06 -5.32 -17.32
C LEU A 14 -9.43 -4.95 -15.95
N ARG A 15 -8.50 -5.78 -15.45
CA ARG A 15 -7.86 -5.61 -14.13
C ARG A 15 -6.94 -4.39 -14.14
N GLY A 16 -7.02 -3.56 -13.10
CA GLY A 16 -6.16 -2.38 -12.93
C GLY A 16 -6.49 -1.17 -13.82
N ARG A 17 -7.45 -1.30 -14.74
CA ARG A 17 -7.91 -0.18 -15.59
C ARG A 17 -8.78 0.78 -14.77
N ARG A 18 -8.46 2.08 -14.85
CA ARG A 18 -9.28 3.14 -14.21
C ARG A 18 -10.52 3.48 -15.03
N SER A 19 -10.45 3.30 -16.36
CA SER A 19 -11.50 3.59 -17.33
C SER A 19 -12.09 2.29 -17.91
N ALA A 20 -13.30 2.40 -18.46
CA ALA A 20 -13.92 1.31 -19.20
C ALA A 20 -13.13 0.99 -20.48
N VAL A 21 -13.13 -0.28 -20.88
CA VAL A 21 -12.53 -0.79 -22.12
C VAL A 21 -13.65 -1.24 -23.05
N THR A 22 -13.64 -0.80 -24.30
CA THR A 22 -14.75 -1.09 -25.22
C THR A 22 -14.81 -2.58 -25.59
N ALA A 23 -15.99 -3.04 -26.01
CA ALA A 23 -16.14 -4.41 -26.52
C ALA A 23 -15.21 -4.67 -27.72
N SER A 24 -15.01 -3.66 -28.57
CA SER A 24 -14.16 -3.70 -29.76
C SER A 24 -12.68 -3.88 -29.40
N ASP A 25 -12.17 -3.13 -28.42
CA ASP A 25 -10.77 -3.25 -27.98
C ASP A 25 -10.48 -4.62 -27.35
N LEU A 26 -11.43 -5.14 -26.57
CA LEU A 26 -11.33 -6.46 -25.95
C LEU A 26 -11.39 -7.57 -27.00
N ALA A 27 -12.27 -7.42 -28.00
CA ALA A 27 -12.40 -8.32 -29.14
C ALA A 27 -11.11 -8.38 -29.95
N ALA A 28 -10.52 -7.22 -30.27
CA ALA A 28 -9.24 -7.12 -30.97
C ALA A 28 -8.10 -7.76 -30.16
N SER A 29 -8.01 -7.46 -28.86
CA SER A 29 -6.96 -7.99 -27.97
C SER A 29 -7.02 -9.51 -27.81
N LEU A 30 -8.21 -10.10 -27.82
CA LEU A 30 -8.42 -11.53 -27.62
C LEU A 30 -8.58 -12.31 -28.92
N GLY A 31 -8.57 -11.64 -30.08
CA GLY A 31 -8.78 -12.25 -31.39
C GLY A 31 -10.17 -12.90 -31.53
N VAL A 32 -11.21 -12.28 -31.00
CA VAL A 32 -12.61 -12.77 -31.04
C VAL A 32 -13.58 -11.68 -31.48
N THR A 33 -14.86 -12.01 -31.66
CA THR A 33 -15.90 -11.04 -32.02
C THR A 33 -16.46 -10.32 -30.79
N GLU A 34 -17.00 -9.11 -30.96
CA GLU A 34 -17.69 -8.38 -29.88
C GLU A 34 -18.85 -9.20 -29.28
N ARG A 35 -19.62 -9.94 -30.11
CA ARG A 35 -20.65 -10.88 -29.63
C ARG A 35 -20.09 -11.93 -28.67
N THR A 36 -18.84 -12.37 -28.88
CA THR A 36 -18.16 -13.29 -27.97
C THR A 36 -17.81 -12.59 -26.66
N ILE A 37 -17.34 -11.34 -26.70
CA ILE A 37 -17.08 -10.53 -25.50
C ILE A 37 -18.35 -10.37 -24.67
N TYR A 38 -19.47 -9.94 -25.26
CA TYR A 38 -20.75 -9.80 -24.54
C TYR A 38 -21.19 -11.11 -23.87
N ARG A 39 -21.05 -12.24 -24.57
CA ARG A 39 -21.38 -13.56 -24.01
C ARG A 39 -20.42 -13.97 -22.88
N ASP A 40 -19.14 -13.66 -23.03
CA ASP A 40 -18.11 -13.97 -22.03
C ASP A 40 -18.28 -13.10 -20.77
N ILE A 41 -18.64 -11.82 -20.92
CA ILE A 41 -19.04 -10.92 -19.83
C ILE A 41 -20.25 -11.49 -19.07
N ALA A 42 -21.29 -11.93 -19.78
CA ALA A 42 -22.45 -12.58 -19.16
C ALA A 42 -22.05 -13.89 -18.43
N GLY A 43 -21.10 -14.64 -18.99
CA GLY A 43 -20.54 -15.84 -18.34
C GLY A 43 -19.77 -15.53 -17.06
N LEU A 44 -19.01 -14.42 -17.03
CA LEU A 44 -18.33 -13.94 -15.82
C LEU A 44 -19.33 -13.53 -14.74
N ALA A 45 -20.39 -12.82 -15.11
CA ALA A 45 -21.46 -12.44 -14.18
C ALA A 45 -22.16 -13.67 -13.57
N ALA A 46 -22.46 -14.68 -14.39
CA ALA A 46 -23.02 -15.94 -13.91
C ALA A 46 -22.07 -16.73 -12.98
N ALA A 47 -20.76 -16.53 -13.11
CA ALA A 47 -19.73 -17.10 -12.24
C ALA A 47 -19.42 -16.22 -11.01
N GLY A 48 -20.18 -15.15 -10.77
CA GLY A 48 -20.02 -14.26 -9.61
C GLY A 48 -18.95 -13.17 -9.78
N ILE A 49 -18.36 -13.02 -10.97
CA ILE A 49 -17.45 -11.92 -11.29
C ILE A 49 -18.27 -10.77 -11.85
N ALA A 50 -18.57 -9.79 -11.00
CA ALA A 50 -19.28 -8.60 -11.43
C ALA A 50 -18.41 -7.79 -12.42
N VAL A 51 -19.00 -7.42 -13.55
CA VAL A 51 -18.40 -6.54 -14.55
C VAL A 51 -19.39 -5.41 -14.81
N ASP A 52 -19.01 -4.17 -14.48
CA ASP A 52 -19.78 -2.98 -14.84
C ASP A 52 -19.68 -2.81 -16.36
N GLY A 53 -20.80 -2.53 -17.02
CA GLY A 53 -20.77 -2.21 -18.44
C GLY A 53 -22.01 -1.50 -18.94
N GLU A 54 -21.79 -0.54 -19.82
CA GLU A 54 -22.85 0.18 -20.54
C GLU A 54 -22.53 0.15 -22.04
N ARG A 55 -23.56 -0.05 -22.88
CA ARG A 55 -23.38 -0.08 -24.34
C ARG A 55 -22.80 1.25 -24.81
N GLY A 56 -21.74 1.19 -25.60
CA GLY A 56 -21.04 2.39 -26.11
C GLY A 56 -19.98 2.98 -25.16
N VAL A 57 -19.99 2.62 -23.87
CA VAL A 57 -19.00 3.07 -22.88
C VAL A 57 -17.92 2.00 -22.66
N GLY A 58 -18.30 0.72 -22.71
CA GLY A 58 -17.40 -0.41 -22.51
C GLY A 58 -17.59 -1.11 -21.16
N PHE A 59 -16.60 -1.89 -20.76
CA PHE A 59 -16.63 -2.73 -19.57
C PHE A 59 -15.50 -2.40 -18.61
N ARG A 60 -15.75 -2.57 -17.32
CA ARG A 60 -14.73 -2.51 -16.27
C ARG A 60 -15.11 -3.43 -15.12
N LEU A 61 -14.12 -3.84 -14.34
CA LEU A 61 -14.43 -4.44 -13.04
C LEU A 61 -14.91 -3.35 -12.08
N PRO A 62 -15.95 -3.60 -11.28
CA PRO A 62 -16.34 -2.71 -10.19
C PRO A 62 -15.12 -2.46 -9.31
N ARG A 63 -15.06 -1.27 -8.71
CA ARG A 63 -14.09 -0.99 -7.67
C ARG A 63 -14.46 -1.81 -6.44
N SER A 64 -14.01 -3.06 -6.38
CA SER A 64 -14.12 -3.85 -5.17
C SER A 64 -13.20 -3.23 -4.11
N SER A 65 -13.71 -3.04 -2.89
CA SER A 65 -12.92 -2.68 -1.71
C SER A 65 -11.95 -3.80 -1.28
N HIS A 66 -12.07 -4.98 -1.90
CA HIS A 66 -11.26 -6.15 -1.67
C HIS A 66 -10.42 -6.47 -2.90
N LEU A 67 -9.23 -7.01 -2.68
CA LEU A 67 -8.39 -7.51 -3.75
C LEU A 67 -9.08 -8.70 -4.44
N PRO A 68 -9.10 -8.75 -5.79
CA PRO A 68 -9.56 -9.95 -6.50
C PRO A 68 -8.66 -11.15 -6.15
N PRO A 69 -9.08 -12.38 -6.42
CA PRO A 69 -8.22 -13.56 -6.29
C PRO A 69 -6.91 -13.37 -7.06
N LEU A 70 -5.79 -13.49 -6.35
CA LEU A 70 -4.44 -13.44 -6.88
C LEU A 70 -3.87 -14.85 -6.86
N MET A 71 -3.19 -15.22 -7.95
CA MET A 71 -2.41 -16.45 -8.02
C MET A 71 -0.96 -16.03 -7.83
N PHE A 72 -0.31 -16.62 -6.83
CA PHE A 72 1.09 -16.39 -6.54
C PHE A 72 1.87 -17.66 -6.82
N GLU A 73 3.04 -17.51 -7.44
CA GLU A 73 4.01 -18.58 -7.52
C GLU A 73 4.54 -18.93 -6.11
N PRO A 74 5.06 -20.14 -5.89
CA PRO A 74 5.52 -20.58 -4.58
C PRO A 74 6.52 -19.61 -3.92
N ASP A 75 7.45 -19.07 -4.70
CA ASP A 75 8.48 -18.16 -4.19
C ASP A 75 7.91 -16.76 -3.90
N GLU A 76 6.88 -16.33 -4.63
CA GLU A 76 6.14 -15.09 -4.32
C GLU A 76 5.38 -15.23 -3.00
N ALA A 77 4.76 -16.39 -2.73
CA ALA A 77 4.09 -16.65 -1.47
C ALA A 77 5.07 -16.66 -0.27
N GLU A 78 6.29 -17.17 -0.46
CA GLU A 78 7.36 -17.08 0.53
C GLU A 78 7.79 -15.64 0.79
N ALA A 79 8.04 -14.86 -0.27
CA ALA A 79 8.40 -13.45 -0.17
C ALA A 79 7.31 -12.63 0.55
N ILE A 80 6.03 -12.88 0.22
CA ILE A 80 4.88 -12.25 0.87
C ILE A 80 4.83 -12.63 2.36
N ALA A 81 5.03 -13.91 2.71
CA ALA A 81 5.03 -14.34 4.10
C ALA A 81 6.12 -13.64 4.92
N VAL A 82 7.33 -13.50 4.37
CA VAL A 82 8.43 -12.75 5.01
C VAL A 82 8.07 -11.27 5.14
N GLY A 83 7.54 -10.65 4.09
CA GLY A 83 7.09 -9.25 4.12
C GLY A 83 6.01 -8.99 5.18
N LEU A 84 5.02 -9.88 5.32
CA LEU A 84 3.98 -9.78 6.35
C LEU A 84 4.57 -9.89 7.76
N ARG A 85 5.58 -10.75 7.98
CA ARG A 85 6.29 -10.82 9.27
C ARG A 85 7.05 -9.52 9.57
N LEU A 86 7.68 -8.92 8.58
CA LEU A 86 8.34 -7.62 8.71
C LEU A 86 7.34 -6.51 9.06
N VAL A 87 6.20 -6.45 8.37
CA VAL A 87 5.13 -5.47 8.69
C VAL A 87 4.66 -5.64 10.12
N ARG A 88 4.42 -6.87 10.57
CA ARG A 88 4.00 -7.17 11.95
C ARG A 88 4.97 -6.66 13.01
N ALA A 89 6.27 -6.75 12.76
CA ALA A 89 7.30 -6.40 13.73
C ALA A 89 7.70 -4.91 13.68
N LEU A 90 7.72 -4.33 12.49
CA LEU A 90 8.34 -3.03 12.24
C LEU A 90 7.34 -1.88 12.14
N THR A 91 6.04 -2.14 11.93
CA THR A 91 5.04 -1.09 11.72
C THR A 91 4.15 -0.84 12.94
N ASP A 92 3.07 -0.09 12.77
CA ASP A 92 2.10 0.19 13.83
C ASP A 92 1.16 -1.00 14.12
N PRO A 93 0.47 -1.02 15.28
CA PRO A 93 -0.40 -2.13 15.68
C PRO A 93 -1.50 -2.47 14.67
N GLN A 94 -2.10 -1.47 14.01
CA GLN A 94 -3.19 -1.70 13.06
C GLN A 94 -2.70 -2.44 11.81
N LEU A 95 -1.56 -2.01 11.26
CA LEU A 95 -0.94 -2.71 10.12
C LEU A 95 -0.42 -4.09 10.52
N ALA A 96 0.09 -4.26 11.75
CA ALA A 96 0.50 -5.56 12.25
C ALA A 96 -0.67 -6.56 12.33
N GLU A 97 -1.83 -6.13 12.83
CA GLU A 97 -3.04 -6.96 12.86
C GLU A 97 -3.53 -7.31 11.45
N ALA A 98 -3.55 -6.34 10.54
CA ALA A 98 -3.92 -6.55 9.15
C ALA A 98 -2.98 -7.56 8.46
N ALA A 99 -1.67 -7.46 8.69
CA ALA A 99 -0.68 -8.38 8.16
C ALA A 99 -0.84 -9.80 8.72
N ALA A 100 -1.13 -9.93 10.02
CA ALA A 100 -1.42 -11.23 10.63
C ALA A 100 -2.70 -11.87 10.04
N ALA A 101 -3.73 -11.06 9.78
CA ALA A 101 -4.96 -11.53 9.14
C ALA A 101 -4.72 -11.96 7.68
N ALA A 102 -3.92 -11.20 6.93
CA ALA A 102 -3.54 -11.54 5.56
C ALA A 102 -2.73 -12.86 5.52
N GLU A 103 -1.77 -13.05 6.43
CA GLU A 103 -0.99 -14.30 6.50
C GLU A 103 -1.90 -15.50 6.81
N ARG A 104 -2.86 -15.37 7.74
CA ARG A 104 -3.84 -16.43 8.03
C ARG A 104 -4.68 -16.80 6.81
N ARG A 105 -5.18 -15.80 6.07
CA ARG A 105 -5.98 -16.02 4.85
C ARG A 105 -5.15 -16.70 3.76
N MET A 106 -3.91 -16.27 3.57
CA MET A 106 -2.99 -16.89 2.62
C MET A 106 -2.72 -18.36 2.99
N ARG A 107 -2.38 -18.64 4.26
CA ARG A 107 -2.16 -20.01 4.74
C ARG A 107 -3.39 -20.91 4.59
N ALA A 108 -4.60 -20.37 4.76
CA ALA A 108 -5.82 -21.15 4.66
C ALA A 108 -6.06 -21.80 3.29
N VAL A 109 -5.51 -21.21 2.22
CA VAL A 109 -5.69 -21.69 0.83
C VAL A 109 -4.46 -22.43 0.28
N LEU A 110 -3.36 -22.51 1.03
CA LEU A 110 -2.15 -23.19 0.59
C LEU A 110 -2.24 -24.72 0.76
N PRO A 111 -1.71 -25.51 -0.18
CA PRO A 111 -1.47 -26.93 0.03
C PRO A 111 -0.52 -27.20 1.21
N GLU A 112 -0.63 -28.37 1.84
CA GLU A 112 0.17 -28.73 3.02
C GLU A 112 1.69 -28.65 2.79
N ALA A 113 2.17 -28.99 1.59
CA ALA A 113 3.58 -28.86 1.24
C ALA A 113 4.06 -27.40 1.28
N ALA A 114 3.25 -26.46 0.79
CA ALA A 114 3.57 -25.04 0.81
C ALA A 114 3.48 -24.45 2.22
N LYS A 115 2.51 -24.87 3.06
CA LYS A 115 2.45 -24.49 4.47
C LYS A 115 3.72 -24.88 5.22
N ARG A 116 4.18 -26.12 5.04
CA ARG A 116 5.44 -26.62 5.63
C ARG A 116 6.64 -25.78 5.19
N ARG A 117 6.76 -25.48 3.89
CA ARG A 117 7.81 -24.58 3.38
C ARG A 117 7.84 -23.24 4.13
N LEU A 118 6.68 -22.59 4.28
CA LEU A 118 6.56 -21.33 5.01
C LEU A 118 6.96 -21.41 6.50
N GLU A 119 6.72 -22.55 7.14
CA GLU A 119 7.09 -22.78 8.55
C GLU A 119 8.60 -23.03 8.72
N THR A 120 9.22 -23.69 7.74
CA THR A 120 10.65 -24.01 7.73
C THR A 120 11.56 -22.87 7.28
N LEU A 121 11.01 -21.77 6.75
CA LEU A 121 11.79 -20.60 6.35
C LEU A 121 12.72 -20.15 7.50
N PRO A 122 14.00 -19.83 7.24
CA PRO A 122 14.96 -19.46 8.29
C PRO A 122 14.75 -18.05 8.85
N TYR A 123 13.84 -17.26 8.26
CA TYR A 123 13.55 -15.90 8.70
C TYR A 123 12.70 -15.88 9.98
N ARG A 124 13.23 -15.24 11.03
CA ARG A 124 12.56 -14.98 12.30
C ARG A 124 12.52 -13.48 12.53
N VAL A 125 11.31 -12.92 12.69
CA VAL A 125 11.10 -11.49 12.92
C VAL A 125 10.25 -11.32 14.18
N PRO A 126 10.87 -11.22 15.36
CA PRO A 126 10.13 -11.12 16.61
C PRO A 126 9.47 -9.75 16.77
N VAL A 127 8.25 -9.74 17.30
CA VAL A 127 7.62 -8.51 17.79
C VAL A 127 8.18 -8.26 19.20
N LEU A 128 8.89 -7.15 19.38
CA LEU A 128 9.54 -6.83 20.65
C LEU A 128 8.63 -5.93 21.49
N GLU A 129 8.30 -6.33 22.72
CA GLU A 129 7.43 -5.52 23.60
C GLU A 129 8.01 -4.13 23.91
N LYS A 130 9.34 -4.02 24.00
CA LYS A 130 10.04 -2.75 24.21
C LYS A 130 9.75 -1.69 23.12
N THR A 131 9.21 -2.07 21.96
CA THR A 131 8.88 -1.13 20.88
C THR A 131 7.43 -0.68 20.91
N ARG A 132 6.59 -1.12 21.86
CA ARG A 132 5.15 -0.81 21.88
C ARG A 132 4.84 0.69 21.79
N ALA A 133 5.42 1.50 22.67
CA ALA A 133 5.20 2.96 22.66
C ALA A 133 5.64 3.61 21.35
N LEU A 134 6.75 3.13 20.76
CA LEU A 134 7.22 3.57 19.45
C LEU A 134 6.22 3.24 18.34
N ARG A 135 5.65 2.02 18.36
CA ARG A 135 4.64 1.59 17.38
C ARG A 135 3.32 2.33 17.53
N GLU A 136 2.90 2.65 18.75
CA GLU A 136 1.72 3.49 18.99
C GLU A 136 1.93 4.91 18.44
N ARG A 137 3.12 5.48 18.64
CA ARG A 137 3.50 6.76 18.04
C ARG A 137 3.55 6.69 16.51
N HIS A 138 4.08 5.60 15.94
CA HIS A 138 4.03 5.33 14.51
C HIS A 138 2.56 5.37 14.01
N ALA A 139 1.64 4.70 14.69
CA ALA A 139 0.20 4.71 14.34
C ALA A 139 -0.35 6.15 14.25
N LEU A 140 -0.08 6.96 15.27
CA LEU A 140 -0.52 8.35 15.35
C LEU A 140 0.03 9.19 14.18
N LEU A 141 1.33 9.07 13.90
CA LEU A 141 1.99 9.79 12.81
C LEU A 141 1.47 9.38 11.43
N ARG A 142 1.24 8.08 11.21
CA ARG A 142 0.65 7.56 9.97
C ARG A 142 -0.78 8.09 9.79
N GLY A 143 -1.58 8.10 10.86
CA GLY A 143 -2.93 8.64 10.86
C GLY A 143 -2.95 10.14 10.53
N ALA A 144 -2.07 10.92 11.15
CA ALA A 144 -1.94 12.35 10.89
C ALA A 144 -1.57 12.66 9.44
N ALA A 145 -0.60 11.93 8.88
CA ALA A 145 -0.19 12.09 7.48
C ALA A 145 -1.35 11.78 6.52
N ALA A 146 -2.08 10.68 6.77
CA ALA A 146 -3.24 10.30 5.96
C ALA A 146 -4.39 11.33 6.04
N ALA A 147 -4.61 11.90 7.23
CA ALA A 147 -5.65 12.92 7.47
C ALA A 147 -5.18 14.36 7.16
N LYS A 148 -3.93 14.55 6.71
CA LYS A 148 -3.30 15.85 6.49
C LYS A 148 -3.35 16.79 7.70
N LEU A 149 -3.24 16.25 8.91
CA LEU A 149 -3.24 17.02 10.15
C LEU A 149 -1.83 17.47 10.51
N LYS A 150 -1.71 18.71 11.00
CA LYS A 150 -0.45 19.22 11.55
C LYS A 150 -0.14 18.54 12.89
N ILE A 151 1.14 18.49 13.22
CA ILE A 151 1.62 17.91 14.48
C ILE A 151 2.50 18.91 15.19
N ARG A 152 2.30 19.06 16.50
CA ARG A 152 3.28 19.65 17.40
C ARG A 152 4.07 18.54 18.08
N LEU A 153 5.39 18.67 18.12
CA LEU A 153 6.27 17.67 18.71
C LEU A 153 7.44 18.27 19.47
N ASP A 154 7.83 17.58 20.54
CA ASP A 154 9.07 17.79 21.27
C ASP A 154 10.13 16.83 20.72
N TYR A 155 11.24 17.37 20.22
CA TYR A 155 12.26 16.61 19.51
C TYR A 155 13.65 16.89 20.04
N THR A 156 14.43 15.83 20.21
CA THR A 156 15.87 15.91 20.43
C THR A 156 16.60 15.50 19.16
N ASP A 157 17.43 16.38 18.62
CA ASP A 157 18.19 16.05 17.41
C ASP A 157 19.40 15.12 17.69
N GLY A 158 20.19 14.84 16.65
CA GLY A 158 21.37 13.97 16.79
C GLY A 158 22.51 14.54 17.63
N ALA A 159 22.51 15.86 17.86
CA ALA A 159 23.47 16.54 18.71
C ALA A 159 22.95 16.70 20.15
N GLY A 160 21.75 16.20 20.46
CA GLY A 160 21.14 16.32 21.78
C GLY A 160 20.36 17.62 22.01
N ALA A 161 20.20 18.47 20.99
CA ALA A 161 19.47 19.72 21.15
C ALA A 161 17.96 19.46 21.16
N ALA A 162 17.30 19.83 22.27
CA ALA A 162 15.86 19.75 22.43
C ALA A 162 15.16 20.93 21.75
N SER A 163 14.00 20.66 21.15
CA SER A 163 13.23 21.70 20.49
C SER A 163 11.77 21.32 20.28
N GLU A 164 10.89 22.31 20.33
CA GLU A 164 9.49 22.18 19.92
C GLU A 164 9.35 22.53 18.43
N ARG A 165 8.54 21.77 17.69
CA ARG A 165 8.31 21.94 16.26
C ARG A 165 6.84 21.75 15.91
N THR A 166 6.31 22.61 15.04
CA THR A 166 5.08 22.34 14.28
C THR A 166 5.46 21.85 12.89
N ILE A 167 4.96 20.67 12.52
CA ILE A 167 5.32 20.00 11.26
C ILE A 167 4.08 19.55 10.48
N TRP A 168 4.25 19.44 9.17
CA TRP A 168 3.29 18.82 8.26
C TRP A 168 3.85 17.43 7.91
N PRO A 169 3.37 16.35 8.55
CA PRO A 169 3.86 15.00 8.28
C PRO A 169 3.45 14.58 6.86
N LEU A 170 4.42 14.43 5.95
CA LEU A 170 4.17 14.10 4.55
C LEU A 170 4.26 12.60 4.29
N ALA A 171 5.28 11.94 4.83
CA ALA A 171 5.50 10.51 4.65
C ALA A 171 6.23 9.88 5.83
N LEU A 172 6.07 8.57 5.96
CA LEU A 172 6.87 7.75 6.86
C LEU A 172 7.80 6.88 6.02
N ILE A 173 9.08 6.95 6.33
CA ILE A 173 10.16 6.30 5.58
C ILE A 173 10.88 5.33 6.52
N GLY A 174 10.95 4.07 6.13
CA GLY A 174 11.76 3.07 6.83
C GLY A 174 13.21 3.18 6.37
N MET A 175 14.14 3.42 7.31
CA MET A 175 15.57 3.46 7.07
C MET A 175 16.29 2.52 8.05
N GLY A 176 16.57 1.30 7.59
CA GLY A 176 17.12 0.24 8.42
C GLY A 176 16.19 -0.09 9.59
N GLU A 177 16.69 0.11 10.82
CA GLU A 177 15.94 -0.17 12.05
C GLU A 177 15.05 1.00 12.53
N HIS A 178 15.07 2.13 11.83
CA HIS A 178 14.42 3.35 12.29
C HIS A 178 13.37 3.85 11.30
N TRP A 179 12.25 4.33 11.85
CA TRP A 179 11.26 5.07 11.10
C TRP A 179 11.52 6.56 11.20
N ILE A 180 11.41 7.23 10.05
CA ILE A 180 11.59 8.65 9.88
C ILE A 180 10.31 9.25 9.34
N VAL A 181 9.88 10.36 9.92
CA VAL A 181 8.84 11.21 9.36
C VAL A 181 9.52 12.25 8.47
N LEU A 182 9.25 12.18 7.18
CA LEU A 182 9.49 13.27 6.25
C LEU A 182 8.40 14.30 6.46
N ALA A 183 8.78 15.54 6.74
CA ALA A 183 7.82 16.60 7.00
C ALA A 183 8.29 17.97 6.51
N TRP A 184 7.33 18.87 6.26
CA TRP A 184 7.61 20.30 6.18
C TRP A 184 7.61 20.89 7.60
N CYS A 185 8.66 21.60 7.97
CA CYS A 185 8.78 22.22 9.29
C CYS A 185 8.46 23.72 9.19
N GLU A 186 7.41 24.18 9.88
CA GLU A 186 6.98 25.59 9.81
C GLU A 186 8.03 26.53 10.39
N VAL A 187 8.71 26.14 11.47
CA VAL A 187 9.75 26.94 12.12
C VAL A 187 10.96 27.17 11.21
N ARG A 188 11.24 26.22 10.32
CA ARG A 188 12.41 26.28 9.42
C ARG A 188 12.03 26.63 7.98
N SER A 189 10.74 26.68 7.66
CA SER A 189 10.21 26.81 6.30
C SER A 189 10.94 25.90 5.31
N ALA A 190 11.13 24.63 5.68
CA ALA A 190 11.89 23.67 4.90
C ALA A 190 11.56 22.21 5.25
N TYR A 191 11.86 21.30 4.34
CA TYR A 191 11.80 19.85 4.58
C TYR A 191 12.77 19.42 5.68
N ARG A 192 12.30 18.57 6.59
CA ARG A 192 13.12 17.94 7.63
C ARG A 192 12.67 16.50 7.88
N ASN A 193 13.63 15.70 8.30
CA ASN A 193 13.46 14.30 8.64
C ASN A 193 13.55 14.15 10.16
N PHE A 194 12.51 13.58 10.76
CA PHE A 194 12.41 13.39 12.20
C PHE A 194 12.34 11.90 12.52
N ARG A 195 13.30 11.38 13.29
CA ARG A 195 13.22 9.98 13.72
C ARG A 195 12.15 9.83 14.80
N ILE A 196 11.29 8.82 14.66
CA ILE A 196 10.15 8.62 15.57
C ILE A 196 10.62 8.31 17.00
N ASP A 197 11.78 7.66 17.15
CA ASP A 197 12.38 7.30 18.44
C ASP A 197 12.95 8.49 19.22
N ARG A 198 13.15 9.63 18.56
CA ARG A 198 13.66 10.88 19.15
C ARG A 198 12.56 11.91 19.47
N MET A 199 11.31 11.56 19.22
CA MET A 199 10.16 12.36 19.63
C MET A 199 9.83 12.03 21.08
N HIS A 200 9.62 13.04 21.93
CA HIS A 200 9.25 12.82 23.33
C HIS A 200 7.75 12.95 23.50
N ARG A 201 7.21 14.08 23.05
CA ARG A 201 5.78 14.37 22.98
C ARG A 201 5.35 14.56 21.53
N VAL A 202 4.16 14.07 21.19
CA VAL A 202 3.54 14.25 19.88
C VAL A 202 2.07 14.57 20.10
N GLU A 203 1.63 15.69 19.55
CA GLU A 203 0.27 16.20 19.70
C GLU A 203 -0.32 16.49 18.31
N LEU A 204 -1.49 15.92 18.04
CA LEU A 204 -2.26 16.23 16.83
C LEU A 204 -2.89 17.60 16.99
N LEU A 205 -2.67 18.47 16.01
CA LEU A 205 -3.33 19.77 15.95
C LEU A 205 -4.63 19.64 15.14
N PRO A 206 -5.64 20.47 15.42
CA PRO A 206 -6.89 20.49 14.65
C PRO A 206 -6.68 21.04 13.23
N ASP A 207 -5.59 21.80 13.02
CA ASP A 207 -5.26 22.40 11.73
C ASP A 207 -4.84 21.34 10.71
N GLN A 208 -5.42 21.42 9.51
CA GLN A 208 -4.96 20.67 8.35
C GLN A 208 -3.91 21.47 7.58
N PHE A 209 -3.00 20.76 6.92
CA PHE A 209 -2.08 21.34 5.94
C PHE A 209 -2.51 20.99 4.52
N GLN A 210 -2.06 21.80 3.57
CA GLN A 210 -2.24 21.54 2.14
C GLN A 210 -0.88 21.41 1.47
N THR A 211 -0.73 20.35 0.69
CA THR A 211 0.44 20.16 -0.17
C THR A 211 0.32 21.03 -1.41
N THR A 212 1.44 21.58 -1.85
CA THR A 212 1.57 22.38 -3.07
C THR A 212 2.64 21.77 -3.98
N ASP A 213 2.80 22.31 -5.18
CA ASP A 213 3.84 21.85 -6.11
C ASP A 213 5.26 22.01 -5.55
N THR A 214 5.45 22.95 -4.62
CA THR A 214 6.72 23.20 -3.93
C THR A 214 6.81 22.54 -2.54
N ILE A 215 5.69 22.00 -2.03
CA ILE A 215 5.62 21.31 -0.72
C ILE A 215 4.79 20.03 -0.89
N SER A 216 5.43 19.01 -1.45
CA SER A 216 4.87 17.67 -1.62
C SER A 216 5.94 16.58 -1.45
N ILE A 217 5.51 15.32 -1.40
CA ILE A 217 6.42 14.16 -1.40
C ILE A 217 7.18 14.12 -2.73
N GLY A 218 6.49 14.28 -3.87
CA GLY A 218 7.10 14.26 -5.20
C GLY A 218 8.17 15.35 -5.33
N HIS A 219 7.86 16.57 -4.91
CA HIS A 219 8.83 17.66 -4.90
C HIS A 219 10.05 17.37 -4.02
N TYR A 220 9.87 16.74 -2.85
CA TYR A 220 11.00 16.33 -2.01
C TYR A 220 11.92 15.34 -2.73
N PHE A 221 11.37 14.31 -3.37
CA PHE A 221 12.19 13.32 -4.08
C PHE A 221 12.91 13.93 -5.29
N ALA A 222 12.23 14.76 -6.07
CA ALA A 222 12.83 15.43 -7.22
C ALA A 222 13.95 16.40 -6.82
N THR A 223 13.73 17.23 -5.80
CA THR A 223 14.66 18.34 -5.47
C THR A 223 15.74 17.97 -4.47
N VAL A 224 15.45 17.08 -3.51
CA VAL A 224 16.38 16.75 -2.42
C VAL A 224 17.15 15.46 -2.71
N LEU A 225 16.51 14.49 -3.36
CA LEU A 225 17.13 13.19 -3.64
C LEU A 225 17.52 13.01 -5.11
N GLY A 226 17.07 13.87 -6.01
CA GLY A 226 17.35 13.76 -7.45
C GLY A 226 16.76 12.50 -8.07
N ILE A 227 15.68 11.98 -7.48
CA ILE A 227 14.96 10.80 -7.98
C ILE A 227 13.67 11.30 -8.62
N ASP A 228 13.53 11.12 -9.94
CA ASP A 228 12.32 11.51 -10.66
C ASP A 228 11.15 10.57 -10.31
N ASP A 229 9.96 11.16 -10.17
CA ASP A 229 8.69 10.47 -9.82
C ASP A 229 8.22 9.48 -10.92
N ALA A 230 8.99 9.31 -12.01
CA ALA A 230 8.69 8.43 -13.14
C ALA A 230 9.02 6.94 -12.87
N ASP A 231 9.72 6.61 -11.79
CA ASP A 231 10.08 5.23 -11.41
C ASP A 231 9.05 4.57 -10.45
N ARG A 232 7.78 5.01 -10.49
CA ARG A 232 6.68 4.48 -9.66
C ARG A 232 5.60 3.74 -10.43
#